data_AF-A0A8S2B2V1-F1
#
_entry.id   AF-A0A8S2B2V1-F1
#
_cell.length_a   1.000
_cell.length_b   1.000
_cell.length_c   1.000
_cell.angle_alpha   90.00
_cell.angle_beta   90.00
_cell.angle_gamma   90.00
#
_symmetry.space_group_name_H-M   'P 1'
#
loop_
_entity.id
_entity.type
_entity.pdbx_description
1 polymer ?
#
loop_
_entity_poly.entity_id
_entity_poly.type
_entity_poly.pdbx_seq_one_letter_code
_entity_poly.pdbx_strand_id
1 'polypeptide(L)'
;MYNVGLAGLTYWSPNVNIFRDPRWGRGQETPGEDPLLASKYASGYVKGLQETDGGDSNRLKVAACCKHYTAYDVDNWKGVERYSFNAVVTQQDMDDTYQPPFKSCVVDGNVASVMCSYNQVNGKPTCADPDLLSGVIRGEWKLNGYIVSDCDSVDVLYKNQHYTKTPAEAAAISILAGLDLNCGSFLGQHTEEAVKSGLVNEAAIDKAISNNFLTLLRLGFFDGNPKNQIYGGLGPTDVCTSANQELAADAARQGIVLLKNTGCLPLTPRSIKTLAVIGPNANVTKTMIGNYEGTPCKYTTPLQGLAGTVSTTYLPGCSNVACAVADVAGATKLAATADVTVLMIGADQSIEAESRDRVDLNLPGQQQELVIQVAKAAKGPVLLVIMSGGGFDITFAKNDPKIAGILWVGYPGEAGGIAIADIIFGRYNPSGRLPMTWYPQSYVEKVPMTIMNMRPDKSKGYPGRTYRFYTGETVYAFGDGLSYTKFSHSLVKAPSLVSLSLEENHVCRSSECQSLDAIGPHCENAVSGGGSAFEVQIKVRNGGDREGIHTVFLFTTPPAIHGSPRKHLLGFEKIRLGKMEEAVVRFKVEVCKDLSVVDEIGKKKIGLGKHLLHVGDLKHSLSIRI
;
A
#
# COMPACT_ATOMS: atom_id res chain seq x y z
N MET A 1 6.86 -21.06 19.22
CA MET A 1 5.57 -20.59 19.77
C MET A 1 4.63 -21.78 19.91
N TYR A 2 3.86 -21.92 21.01
CA TYR A 2 2.85 -22.98 21.17
C TYR A 2 1.46 -22.42 20.86
N ASN A 3 1.02 -22.50 19.61
CA ASN A 3 -0.27 -21.97 19.15
C ASN A 3 -1.46 -22.91 19.44
N VAL A 4 -1.41 -23.63 20.57
CA VAL A 4 -2.39 -24.65 20.99
C VAL A 4 -2.71 -25.73 19.94
N GLY A 5 -1.85 -25.90 18.92
CA GLY A 5 -2.00 -26.92 17.88
C GLY A 5 -3.02 -26.58 16.79
N LEU A 6 -3.41 -25.31 16.63
CA LEU A 6 -4.47 -24.89 15.71
C LEU A 6 -3.97 -24.37 14.35
N ALA A 7 -2.68 -24.07 14.20
CA ALA A 7 -2.15 -23.48 12.96
C ALA A 7 -0.65 -23.80 12.73
N GLY A 8 -0.11 -23.37 11.60
CA GLY A 8 1.34 -23.25 11.38
C GLY A 8 1.91 -21.97 12.01
N LEU A 9 3.20 -21.70 11.74
CA LEU A 9 3.88 -20.44 12.12
C LEU A 9 4.41 -19.67 10.90
N THR A 10 3.90 -19.98 9.71
CA THR A 10 4.23 -19.30 8.44
C THR A 10 2.97 -18.61 7.92
N TYR A 11 3.10 -17.33 7.53
CA TYR A 11 1.98 -16.49 7.14
C TYR A 11 2.26 -15.82 5.79
N TRP A 12 1.38 -16.02 4.81
CA TRP A 12 1.48 -15.41 3.48
C TRP A 12 1.02 -13.95 3.46
N SER A 13 1.79 -13.12 4.17
CA SER A 13 1.65 -11.68 4.34
C SER A 13 3.02 -11.04 4.61
N PRO A 14 3.24 -9.78 4.22
CA PRO A 14 2.28 -8.83 3.65
C PRO A 14 2.12 -8.90 2.12
N ASN A 15 1.00 -8.37 1.62
CA ASN A 15 0.89 -7.98 0.21
C ASN A 15 1.58 -6.60 0.02
N VAL A 16 2.59 -6.56 -0.85
CA VAL A 16 3.47 -5.39 -1.04
C VAL A 16 3.48 -4.91 -2.49
N ASN A 17 2.58 -5.44 -3.32
CA ASN A 17 2.39 -4.96 -4.69
C ASN A 17 1.98 -3.47 -4.68
N ILE A 18 2.31 -2.77 -5.75
CA ILE A 18 1.91 -1.38 -5.93
C ILE A 18 0.44 -1.33 -6.36
N PHE A 19 -0.37 -0.50 -5.69
CA PHE A 19 -1.74 -0.20 -6.13
C PHE A 19 -1.73 0.72 -7.36
N ARG A 20 -1.25 0.18 -8.47
CA ARG A 20 -0.90 0.93 -9.68
C ARG A 20 -2.12 1.41 -10.46
N ASP A 21 -3.15 0.57 -10.55
CA ASP A 21 -4.42 0.92 -11.19
C ASP A 21 -5.52 0.98 -10.13
N PRO A 22 -6.26 2.09 -10.01
CA PRO A 22 -7.28 2.25 -8.98
C PRO A 22 -8.40 1.21 -9.06
N ARG A 23 -8.58 0.53 -10.20
CA ARG A 23 -9.62 -0.49 -10.37
C ARG A 23 -9.28 -1.85 -9.77
N TRP A 24 -8.02 -2.09 -9.41
CA TRP A 24 -7.58 -3.39 -8.91
C TRP A 24 -8.32 -3.81 -7.65
N GLY A 25 -9.00 -4.95 -7.70
CA GLY A 25 -9.84 -5.49 -6.64
C GLY A 25 -9.09 -5.81 -5.36
N ARG A 26 -7.79 -6.14 -5.47
CA ARG A 26 -6.92 -6.44 -4.33
C ARG A 26 -6.01 -5.28 -3.93
N GLY A 27 -6.16 -4.11 -4.55
CA GLY A 27 -5.44 -2.91 -4.13
C GLY A 27 -5.69 -2.53 -2.66
N GLN A 28 -6.86 -2.92 -2.13
CA GLN A 28 -7.23 -2.82 -0.71
C GLN A 28 -6.27 -3.55 0.24
N GLU A 29 -5.53 -4.56 -0.23
CA GLU A 29 -4.58 -5.34 0.57
C GLU A 29 -3.21 -4.65 0.69
N THR A 30 -2.99 -3.57 -0.06
CA THR A 30 -1.66 -2.98 -0.27
C THR A 30 -1.49 -1.67 0.49
N PRO A 31 -0.24 -1.24 0.75
CA PRO A 31 0.04 0.06 1.36
C PRO A 31 -0.08 1.25 0.38
N GLY A 32 -0.63 1.06 -0.84
CA GLY A 32 -0.89 2.12 -1.81
C GLY A 32 0.01 2.11 -3.04
N GLU A 33 0.15 3.28 -3.67
CA GLU A 33 0.73 3.40 -5.03
C GLU A 33 2.21 3.79 -5.08
N ASP A 34 2.83 4.04 -3.92
CA ASP A 34 4.20 4.55 -3.82
C ASP A 34 5.21 3.46 -3.45
N PRO A 35 6.29 3.25 -4.24
CA PRO A 35 7.29 2.24 -3.93
C PRO A 35 8.02 2.44 -2.61
N LEU A 36 8.32 3.67 -2.18
CA LEU A 36 9.01 3.90 -0.92
C LEU A 36 8.09 3.60 0.28
N LEU A 37 6.84 4.06 0.22
CA LEU A 37 5.83 3.74 1.23
C LEU A 37 5.63 2.22 1.34
N ALA A 38 5.51 1.54 0.19
CA ALA A 38 5.37 0.08 0.14
C ALA A 38 6.61 -0.64 0.69
N SER A 39 7.83 -0.18 0.36
CA SER A 39 9.08 -0.69 0.94
C SER A 39 9.15 -0.52 2.47
N LYS A 40 8.75 0.64 3.00
CA LYS A 40 8.74 0.90 4.46
C LYS A 40 7.69 0.06 5.17
N TYR A 41 6.50 -0.09 4.58
CA TYR A 41 5.47 -0.98 5.08
C TYR A 41 5.94 -2.44 5.09
N ALA A 42 6.52 -2.92 3.99
CA ALA A 42 7.05 -4.28 3.87
C ALA A 42 8.07 -4.58 4.98
N SER A 43 9.11 -3.75 5.12
CA SER A 43 10.14 -3.95 6.15
C SER A 43 9.55 -3.89 7.56
N GLY A 44 8.70 -2.91 7.87
CA GLY A 44 8.09 -2.77 9.20
C GLY A 44 7.18 -3.95 9.56
N TYR A 45 6.35 -4.39 8.62
CA TYR A 45 5.42 -5.51 8.83
C TYR A 45 6.16 -6.83 9.01
N VAL A 46 7.19 -7.10 8.19
CA VAL A 46 8.03 -8.29 8.31
C VAL A 46 8.74 -8.30 9.67
N LYS A 47 9.33 -7.19 10.10
CA LYS A 47 10.00 -7.10 11.40
C LYS A 47 9.04 -7.35 12.56
N GLY A 48 7.88 -6.71 12.53
CA GLY A 48 6.85 -6.90 13.57
C GLY A 48 6.37 -8.35 13.70
N LEU A 49 6.32 -9.11 12.60
CA LEU A 49 6.00 -10.54 12.64
C LEU A 49 7.17 -11.42 13.06
N GLN A 50 8.36 -11.16 12.54
CA GLN A 50 9.46 -12.15 12.57
C GLN A 50 10.45 -11.95 13.71
N GLU A 51 10.73 -10.71 14.10
CA GLU A 51 11.78 -10.43 15.09
C GLU A 51 11.43 -11.03 16.45
N THR A 52 12.46 -11.52 17.15
CA THR A 52 12.29 -12.16 18.45
C THR A 52 12.65 -11.21 19.57
N ASP A 53 11.90 -11.27 20.68
CA ASP A 53 12.20 -10.51 21.90
C ASP A 53 13.55 -10.94 22.53
N GLY A 54 14.08 -12.10 22.15
CA GLY A 54 15.37 -12.62 22.58
C GLY A 54 16.58 -12.12 21.77
N GLY A 55 16.36 -11.41 20.67
CA GLY A 55 17.43 -10.79 19.87
C GLY A 55 18.30 -11.75 19.03
N ASP A 56 18.01 -13.05 19.03
CA ASP A 56 18.72 -14.02 18.17
C ASP A 56 18.24 -13.89 16.72
N SER A 57 19.12 -13.40 15.84
CA SER A 57 18.85 -13.22 14.41
C SER A 57 18.62 -14.54 13.66
N ASN A 58 19.01 -15.68 14.25
CA ASN A 58 18.77 -17.01 13.70
C ASN A 58 17.42 -17.59 14.13
N ARG A 59 16.63 -16.87 14.94
CA ARG A 59 15.31 -17.31 15.40
C ARG A 59 14.22 -16.47 14.78
N LEU A 60 13.05 -17.07 14.62
CA LEU A 60 11.85 -16.42 14.11
C LEU A 60 10.72 -16.55 15.13
N LYS A 61 9.99 -15.46 15.36
CA LYS A 61 8.75 -15.49 16.15
C LYS A 61 7.65 -16.20 15.38
N VAL A 62 7.35 -15.68 14.19
CA VAL A 62 6.64 -16.34 13.08
C VAL A 62 7.37 -16.01 11.78
N ALA A 63 7.08 -16.69 10.68
CA ALA A 63 7.67 -16.43 9.37
C ALA A 63 6.68 -15.65 8.50
N ALA A 64 7.12 -14.49 8.00
CA ALA A 64 6.37 -13.67 7.05
C ALA A 64 6.73 -14.06 5.61
N CYS A 65 5.90 -13.64 4.66
CA CYS A 65 6.07 -13.93 3.24
C CYS A 65 5.52 -12.78 2.40
N CYS A 66 6.42 -12.03 1.74
CA CYS A 66 6.02 -10.94 0.87
C CYS A 66 5.47 -11.46 -0.45
N LYS A 67 4.32 -10.92 -0.86
CA LYS A 67 3.61 -11.33 -2.06
C LYS A 67 3.05 -10.13 -2.85
N HIS A 68 2.79 -10.27 -4.14
CA HIS A 68 3.00 -11.42 -5.03
C HIS A 68 4.06 -11.03 -6.07
N TYR A 69 5.19 -11.72 -6.06
CA TYR A 69 6.36 -11.40 -6.84
C TYR A 69 6.24 -11.96 -8.27
N THR A 70 6.10 -11.13 -9.30
CA THR A 70 6.07 -9.66 -9.30
C THR A 70 5.19 -9.11 -10.43
N ALA A 71 4.99 -7.79 -10.42
CA ALA A 71 4.14 -7.07 -11.36
C ALA A 71 2.70 -7.64 -11.45
N TYR A 72 2.23 -8.20 -10.33
CA TYR A 72 0.86 -8.66 -10.14
C TYR A 72 0.00 -7.51 -9.60
N ASP A 73 -0.85 -6.96 -10.46
CA ASP A 73 -1.76 -5.85 -10.12
C ASP A 73 -3.06 -5.87 -10.98
N VAL A 74 -3.44 -7.06 -11.46
CA VAL A 74 -4.67 -7.35 -12.22
C VAL A 74 -5.22 -8.70 -11.76
N ASP A 75 -6.51 -8.76 -11.43
CA ASP A 75 -7.19 -9.97 -10.97
C ASP A 75 -8.13 -10.53 -12.03
N ASN A 76 -9.13 -9.74 -12.40
CA ASN A 76 -10.10 -10.04 -13.45
C ASN A 76 -10.73 -8.75 -13.96
N TRP A 77 -10.10 -8.15 -14.96
CA TRP A 77 -10.58 -6.91 -15.57
C TRP A 77 -11.07 -7.17 -16.99
N LYS A 78 -12.39 -7.07 -17.21
CA LYS A 78 -13.03 -7.24 -18.53
C LYS A 78 -12.64 -8.56 -19.24
N GLY A 79 -12.55 -9.66 -18.49
CA GLY A 79 -12.17 -10.97 -19.00
C GLY A 79 -10.65 -11.20 -19.13
N VAL A 80 -9.82 -10.22 -18.75
CA VAL A 80 -8.38 -10.42 -18.58
C VAL A 80 -8.14 -10.93 -17.16
N GLU A 81 -7.83 -12.21 -17.06
CA GLU A 81 -7.64 -12.91 -15.79
C GLU A 81 -6.16 -12.99 -15.40
N ARG A 82 -5.88 -12.86 -14.09
CA ARG A 82 -4.55 -13.02 -13.50
C ARG A 82 -3.82 -14.30 -13.89
N TYR A 83 -4.56 -15.38 -14.12
CA TYR A 83 -4.02 -16.71 -14.39
C TYR A 83 -3.28 -16.79 -15.72
N SER A 84 -3.62 -15.95 -16.69
CA SER A 84 -2.99 -15.94 -18.02
C SER A 84 -2.49 -14.57 -18.44
N PHE A 85 -2.67 -13.55 -17.60
CA PHE A 85 -2.19 -12.21 -17.89
C PHE A 85 -0.66 -12.20 -18.05
N ASN A 86 -0.20 -11.63 -19.16
CA ASN A 86 1.21 -11.36 -19.40
C ASN A 86 1.50 -9.87 -19.19
N ALA A 87 2.08 -9.55 -18.03
CA ALA A 87 2.53 -8.22 -17.71
C ALA A 87 3.78 -7.88 -18.53
N VAL A 88 3.62 -7.02 -19.54
CA VAL A 88 4.76 -6.49 -20.32
C VAL A 88 5.30 -5.26 -19.60
N VAL A 89 6.45 -5.40 -18.95
CA VAL A 89 7.07 -4.36 -18.11
C VAL A 89 8.47 -4.05 -18.62
N THR A 90 8.76 -2.77 -18.78
CA THR A 90 10.12 -2.32 -19.14
C THR A 90 11.08 -2.57 -17.99
N GLN A 91 12.37 -2.79 -18.28
CA GLN A 91 13.38 -2.93 -17.24
C GLN A 91 13.41 -1.72 -16.30
N GLN A 92 13.29 -0.52 -16.89
CA GLN A 92 13.15 0.72 -16.15
C GLN A 92 12.01 0.69 -15.13
N ASP A 93 10.77 0.39 -15.55
CA ASP A 93 9.62 0.38 -14.62
C ASP A 93 9.73 -0.76 -13.59
N MET A 94 10.35 -1.89 -13.96
CA MET A 94 10.63 -2.98 -13.03
C MET A 94 11.47 -2.51 -11.86
N ASP A 95 12.63 -1.90 -12.12
CA ASP A 95 13.56 -1.44 -11.09
C ASP A 95 13.10 -0.18 -10.36
N ASP A 96 12.29 0.65 -11.03
CA ASP A 96 11.81 1.94 -10.51
C ASP A 96 10.52 1.83 -9.68
N THR A 97 9.69 0.81 -9.93
CA THR A 97 8.34 0.70 -9.34
C THR A 97 8.01 -0.67 -8.77
N TYR A 98 8.20 -1.75 -9.53
CA TYR A 98 7.65 -3.06 -9.16
C TYR A 98 8.51 -3.86 -8.19
N GLN A 99 9.84 -3.80 -8.35
CA GLN A 99 10.79 -4.52 -7.51
C GLN A 99 11.13 -3.86 -6.15
N PRO A 100 11.17 -2.53 -6.00
CA PRO A 100 11.62 -1.91 -4.75
C PRO A 100 10.94 -2.42 -3.46
N PRO A 101 9.61 -2.66 -3.41
CA PRO A 101 8.98 -3.19 -2.20
C PRO A 101 9.49 -4.59 -1.83
N PHE A 102 9.68 -5.46 -2.82
CA PHE A 102 10.21 -6.82 -2.60
C PHE A 102 11.68 -6.80 -2.23
N LYS A 103 12.48 -5.93 -2.86
CA LYS A 103 13.89 -5.73 -2.48
C LYS A 103 14.01 -5.33 -1.02
N SER A 104 13.24 -4.34 -0.57
CA SER A 104 13.23 -3.93 0.84
C SER A 104 12.68 -5.02 1.76
N CYS A 105 11.69 -5.80 1.31
CA CYS A 105 11.20 -6.93 2.07
C CYS A 105 12.31 -7.96 2.37
N VAL A 106 13.12 -8.28 1.37
CA VAL A 106 14.25 -9.22 1.52
C VAL A 106 15.42 -8.57 2.28
N VAL A 107 15.90 -7.42 1.82
CA VAL A 107 17.14 -6.81 2.32
C VAL A 107 16.94 -6.08 3.64
N ASP A 108 15.90 -5.25 3.75
CA ASP A 108 15.67 -4.42 4.95
C ASP A 108 14.81 -5.14 5.99
N GLY A 109 13.90 -6.02 5.55
CA GLY A 109 13.00 -6.81 6.40
C GLY A 109 13.56 -8.19 6.79
N ASN A 110 14.52 -8.73 6.04
CA ASN A 110 15.02 -10.11 6.21
C ASN A 110 13.87 -11.15 6.22
N VAL A 111 12.93 -11.01 5.27
CA VAL A 111 11.76 -11.88 5.19
C VAL A 111 12.15 -13.36 5.03
N ALA A 112 11.42 -14.24 5.69
CA ALA A 112 11.64 -15.68 5.62
C ALA A 112 11.10 -16.32 4.32
N SER A 113 10.25 -15.61 3.59
CA SER A 113 9.70 -16.11 2.33
C SER A 113 9.26 -15.02 1.35
N VAL A 114 9.25 -15.38 0.07
CA VAL A 114 8.65 -14.58 -1.00
C VAL A 114 7.73 -15.48 -1.82
N MET A 115 6.53 -15.00 -2.15
CA MET A 115 5.58 -15.73 -2.96
C MET A 115 5.66 -15.28 -4.42
N CYS A 116 5.90 -16.20 -5.35
CA CYS A 116 5.79 -15.91 -6.79
C CYS A 116 4.32 -15.86 -7.23
N SER A 117 3.99 -14.94 -8.14
CA SER A 117 2.62 -14.67 -8.60
C SER A 117 2.11 -15.66 -9.65
N TYR A 118 0.82 -15.53 -10.00
CA TYR A 118 0.21 -16.27 -11.12
C TYR A 118 0.68 -15.80 -12.49
N ASN A 119 0.75 -14.48 -12.71
CA ASN A 119 0.91 -13.90 -14.04
C ASN A 119 2.25 -14.25 -14.68
N GLN A 120 2.34 -13.99 -15.99
CA GLN A 120 3.62 -13.91 -16.67
C GLN A 120 4.17 -12.50 -16.55
N VAL A 121 5.50 -12.37 -16.59
CA VAL A 121 6.20 -11.11 -16.81
C VAL A 121 7.05 -11.28 -18.06
N ASN A 122 6.84 -10.40 -19.05
CA ASN A 122 7.57 -10.42 -20.31
C ASN A 122 7.60 -11.81 -20.99
N GLY A 123 6.49 -12.54 -20.90
CA GLY A 123 6.29 -13.86 -21.53
C GLY A 123 6.74 -15.08 -20.72
N LYS A 124 7.19 -14.90 -19.47
CA LYS A 124 7.61 -15.99 -18.58
C LYS A 124 6.73 -16.06 -17.32
N PRO A 125 6.20 -17.23 -16.92
CA PRO A 125 5.49 -17.38 -15.65
C PRO A 125 6.43 -17.08 -14.48
N THR A 126 6.00 -16.25 -13.52
CA THR A 126 6.91 -15.80 -12.45
C THR A 126 7.42 -16.94 -11.56
N CYS A 127 6.65 -18.01 -11.39
CA CYS A 127 7.07 -19.20 -10.65
C CYS A 127 8.01 -20.14 -11.41
N ALA A 128 8.26 -19.88 -12.70
CA ALA A 128 9.14 -20.67 -13.56
C ALA A 128 10.23 -19.80 -14.24
N ASP A 129 10.48 -18.59 -13.74
CA ASP A 129 11.50 -17.69 -14.29
C ASP A 129 12.78 -17.69 -13.43
N PRO A 130 13.88 -18.31 -13.89
CA PRO A 130 15.13 -18.34 -13.14
C PRO A 130 15.75 -16.96 -12.94
N ASP A 131 15.52 -16.01 -13.84
CA ASP A 131 16.07 -14.66 -13.75
C ASP A 131 15.47 -13.94 -12.53
N LEU A 132 14.16 -14.09 -12.32
CA LEU A 132 13.43 -13.49 -11.22
C LEU A 132 13.67 -14.21 -9.88
N LEU A 133 13.62 -15.54 -9.86
CA LEU A 133 13.68 -16.33 -8.62
C LEU A 133 15.13 -16.58 -8.18
N SER A 134 15.89 -17.35 -8.97
CA SER A 134 17.28 -17.69 -8.63
C SER A 134 18.24 -16.50 -8.82
N GLY A 135 18.04 -15.69 -9.85
CA GLY A 135 18.85 -14.53 -10.19
C GLY A 135 18.64 -13.39 -9.20
N VAL A 136 17.46 -12.78 -9.19
CA VAL A 136 17.19 -11.60 -8.39
C VAL A 136 16.95 -11.92 -6.91
N ILE A 137 15.88 -12.67 -6.56
CA ILE A 137 15.51 -12.86 -5.14
C ILE A 137 16.64 -13.55 -4.37
N ARG A 138 17.15 -14.66 -4.90
CA ARG A 138 18.16 -15.47 -4.21
C ARG A 138 19.58 -15.01 -4.50
N GLY A 139 19.88 -14.65 -5.75
CA GLY A 139 21.21 -14.27 -6.19
C GLY A 139 21.58 -12.85 -5.80
N GLU A 140 20.78 -11.85 -6.12
CA GLU A 140 21.09 -10.45 -5.85
C GLU A 140 20.68 -10.02 -4.44
N TRP A 141 19.45 -10.33 -4.02
CA TRP A 141 18.91 -9.87 -2.73
C TRP A 141 19.22 -10.83 -1.58
N LYS A 142 19.75 -12.01 -1.89
CA LYS A 142 20.22 -13.00 -0.90
C LYS A 142 19.13 -13.44 0.09
N LEU A 143 17.94 -13.79 -0.41
CA LEU A 143 16.86 -14.33 0.43
C LEU A 143 17.35 -15.46 1.33
N ASN A 144 17.24 -15.25 2.65
CA ASN A 144 17.54 -16.24 3.68
C ASN A 144 16.25 -16.95 4.12
N GLY A 145 15.73 -17.77 3.21
CA GLY A 145 14.41 -18.36 3.35
C GLY A 145 13.97 -19.13 2.11
N TYR A 146 12.66 -19.30 1.96
CA TYR A 146 12.07 -20.12 0.91
C TYR A 146 11.13 -19.34 -0.02
N ILE A 147 11.10 -19.73 -1.30
CA ILE A 147 10.19 -19.18 -2.31
C ILE A 147 8.99 -20.12 -2.43
N VAL A 148 7.78 -19.57 -2.33
CA VAL A 148 6.52 -20.30 -2.43
C VAL A 148 5.70 -19.87 -3.64
N SER A 149 4.90 -20.77 -4.22
CA SER A 149 3.96 -20.40 -5.28
C SER A 149 2.69 -19.79 -4.71
N ASP A 150 2.03 -18.89 -5.44
CA ASP A 150 0.60 -18.65 -5.20
C ASP A 150 -0.22 -19.93 -5.46
N CYS A 151 -1.48 -19.97 -5.05
CA CYS A 151 -2.32 -21.17 -4.94
C CYS A 151 -3.29 -21.34 -6.13
N ASP A 152 -2.99 -21.98 -7.25
CA ASP A 152 -1.92 -22.95 -7.52
C ASP A 152 -1.16 -22.54 -8.81
N SER A 153 -0.19 -21.63 -8.68
CA SER A 153 0.51 -21.02 -9.83
C SER A 153 1.26 -22.03 -10.70
N VAL A 154 1.73 -23.14 -10.11
CA VAL A 154 2.41 -24.21 -10.85
C VAL A 154 1.42 -25.00 -11.70
N ASP A 155 0.19 -25.20 -11.21
CA ASP A 155 -0.87 -25.79 -12.03
C ASP A 155 -1.32 -24.83 -13.15
N VAL A 156 -1.46 -23.54 -12.81
CA VAL A 156 -1.88 -22.48 -13.74
C VAL A 156 -0.88 -22.33 -14.90
N LEU A 157 0.43 -22.34 -14.65
CA LEU A 157 1.42 -22.19 -15.74
C LEU A 157 1.37 -23.33 -16.76
N TYR A 158 0.92 -24.52 -16.33
CA TYR A 158 0.70 -25.65 -17.22
C TYR A 158 -0.69 -25.61 -17.88
N LYS A 159 -1.76 -25.62 -17.08
CA LYS A 159 -3.13 -25.79 -17.58
C LYS A 159 -3.70 -24.57 -18.29
N ASN A 160 -3.40 -23.36 -17.80
CA ASN A 160 -4.02 -22.13 -18.29
C ASN A 160 -3.07 -21.33 -19.20
N GLN A 161 -1.77 -21.36 -18.91
CA GLN A 161 -0.78 -20.62 -19.70
C GLN A 161 -0.14 -21.47 -20.81
N HIS A 162 -0.28 -22.80 -20.74
CA HIS A 162 0.30 -23.75 -21.70
C HIS A 162 1.81 -23.54 -21.91
N TYR A 163 2.53 -23.14 -20.85
CA TYR A 163 3.94 -22.79 -20.94
C TYR A 163 4.83 -24.03 -21.10
N THR A 164 4.42 -25.16 -20.54
CA THR A 164 5.10 -26.45 -20.69
C THR A 164 4.20 -27.47 -21.37
N LYS A 165 4.81 -28.51 -21.97
CA LYS A 165 4.09 -29.55 -22.69
C LYS A 165 3.52 -30.62 -21.77
N THR A 166 4.18 -30.86 -20.63
CA THR A 166 3.76 -31.87 -19.66
C THR A 166 3.74 -31.32 -18.24
N PRO A 167 2.98 -31.96 -17.32
CA PRO A 167 3.01 -31.61 -15.90
C PRO A 167 4.39 -31.81 -15.27
N ALA A 168 5.11 -32.86 -15.68
CA ALA A 168 6.47 -33.14 -15.20
C ALA A 168 7.46 -32.03 -15.60
N GLU A 169 7.32 -31.49 -16.80
CA GLU A 169 8.11 -30.34 -17.26
C GLU A 169 7.77 -29.07 -16.44
N ALA A 170 6.50 -28.83 -16.11
CA ALA A 170 6.09 -27.73 -15.23
C ALA A 170 6.68 -27.84 -13.82
N ALA A 171 6.67 -29.05 -13.24
CA ALA A 171 7.29 -29.30 -11.94
C ALA A 171 8.80 -29.07 -11.99
N ALA A 172 9.49 -29.64 -12.99
CA ALA A 172 10.93 -29.49 -13.17
C ALA A 172 11.35 -28.02 -13.35
N ILE A 173 10.73 -27.30 -14.28
CA ILE A 173 11.14 -25.92 -14.59
C ILE A 173 10.91 -24.98 -13.39
N SER A 174 9.85 -25.20 -12.61
CA SER A 174 9.57 -24.38 -11.43
C SER A 174 10.62 -24.60 -10.33
N ILE A 175 10.96 -25.87 -10.04
CA ILE A 175 12.00 -26.20 -9.06
C ILE A 175 13.36 -25.66 -9.52
N LEU A 176 13.72 -25.87 -10.78
CA LEU A 176 14.98 -25.40 -11.35
C LEU A 176 15.09 -23.87 -11.40
N ALA A 177 13.97 -23.16 -11.59
CA ALA A 177 13.93 -21.71 -11.49
C ALA A 177 14.22 -21.19 -10.07
N GLY A 178 13.99 -22.02 -9.05
CA GLY A 178 14.29 -21.71 -7.65
C GLY A 178 13.07 -21.72 -6.71
N LEU A 179 11.92 -22.23 -7.17
CA LEU A 179 10.74 -22.47 -6.33
C LEU A 179 11.03 -23.57 -5.31
N ASP A 180 10.76 -23.29 -4.03
CA ASP A 180 11.01 -24.25 -2.95
C ASP A 180 9.73 -24.94 -2.45
N LEU A 181 8.58 -24.26 -2.50
CA LEU A 181 7.31 -24.76 -1.98
C LEU A 181 6.18 -24.47 -2.98
N ASN A 182 5.33 -25.45 -3.24
CA ASN A 182 4.10 -25.25 -4.01
C ASN A 182 2.91 -25.14 -3.06
N CYS A 183 2.18 -24.02 -3.14
CA CYS A 183 0.84 -23.96 -2.58
C CYS A 183 -0.10 -24.76 -3.49
N GLY A 184 -0.28 -26.03 -3.18
CA GLY A 184 -1.06 -26.96 -3.98
C GLY A 184 -0.52 -28.37 -3.86
N SER A 185 -1.02 -29.27 -4.70
CA SER A 185 -0.55 -30.66 -4.77
C SER A 185 0.35 -30.93 -5.96
N PHE A 186 0.52 -29.96 -6.87
CA PHE A 186 1.10 -30.16 -8.19
C PHE A 186 2.52 -30.74 -8.14
N LEU A 187 3.41 -30.14 -7.34
CA LEU A 187 4.78 -30.67 -7.20
C LEU A 187 4.77 -32.07 -6.56
N GLY A 188 3.93 -32.31 -5.56
CA GLY A 188 3.81 -33.62 -4.94
C GLY A 188 3.31 -34.72 -5.89
N GLN A 189 2.54 -34.35 -6.91
CA GLN A 189 1.98 -35.29 -7.90
C GLN A 189 2.91 -35.55 -9.08
N HIS A 190 3.77 -34.60 -9.46
CA HIS A 190 4.47 -34.64 -10.75
C HIS A 190 6.00 -34.64 -10.66
N THR A 191 6.58 -34.38 -9.48
CA THR A 191 8.05 -34.30 -9.35
C THR A 191 8.73 -35.67 -9.54
N GLU A 192 8.11 -36.77 -9.11
CA GLU A 192 8.71 -38.12 -9.30
C GLU A 192 8.86 -38.48 -10.79
N GLU A 193 7.84 -38.20 -11.60
CA GLU A 193 7.88 -38.36 -13.07
C GLU A 193 8.99 -37.50 -13.69
N ALA A 194 9.14 -36.26 -13.20
CA ALA A 194 10.16 -35.33 -13.66
C ALA A 194 11.59 -35.84 -13.37
N VAL A 195 11.80 -36.47 -12.22
CA VAL A 195 13.08 -37.12 -11.88
C VAL A 195 13.32 -38.34 -12.76
N LYS A 196 12.34 -39.24 -12.89
CA LYS A 196 12.45 -40.44 -13.74
C LYS A 196 12.72 -40.11 -15.21
N SER A 197 12.19 -38.99 -15.68
CA SER A 197 12.39 -38.48 -17.05
C SER A 197 13.67 -37.66 -17.22
N GLY A 198 14.47 -37.48 -16.17
CA GLY A 198 15.73 -36.73 -16.21
C GLY A 198 15.56 -35.20 -16.36
N LEU A 199 14.36 -34.67 -16.12
CA LEU A 199 14.06 -33.24 -16.26
C LEU A 199 14.55 -32.42 -15.07
N VAL A 200 14.63 -33.04 -13.89
CA VAL A 200 15.17 -32.45 -12.66
C VAL A 200 15.90 -33.53 -11.87
N ASN A 201 16.95 -33.15 -11.14
CA ASN A 201 17.69 -34.09 -10.29
C ASN A 201 17.29 -33.94 -8.81
N GLU A 202 17.57 -34.98 -8.02
CA GLU A 202 17.27 -34.99 -6.58
C GLU A 202 17.95 -33.83 -5.83
N ALA A 203 19.17 -33.43 -6.25
CA ALA A 203 19.90 -32.33 -5.61
C ALA A 203 19.14 -30.98 -5.68
N ALA A 204 18.40 -30.71 -6.76
CA ALA A 204 17.56 -29.52 -6.85
C ALA A 204 16.37 -29.57 -5.87
N ILE A 205 15.80 -30.76 -5.67
CA ILE A 205 14.72 -31.01 -4.72
C ILE A 205 15.23 -30.89 -3.28
N ASP A 206 16.39 -31.47 -2.98
CA ASP A 206 17.03 -31.38 -1.66
C ASP A 206 17.31 -29.94 -1.25
N LYS A 207 17.69 -29.09 -2.21
CA LYS A 207 17.88 -27.65 -1.99
C LYS A 207 16.55 -26.97 -1.61
N ALA A 208 15.48 -27.26 -2.34
CA ALA A 208 14.15 -26.74 -2.05
C ALA A 208 13.65 -27.16 -0.65
N ILE A 209 13.82 -28.44 -0.30
CA ILE A 209 13.49 -28.98 1.01
C ILE A 209 14.34 -28.31 2.10
N SER A 210 15.65 -28.17 1.88
CA SER A 210 16.57 -27.54 2.84
C SER A 210 16.17 -26.11 3.17
N ASN A 211 15.81 -25.29 2.18
CA ASN A 211 15.36 -23.91 2.42
C ASN A 211 14.09 -23.85 3.29
N ASN A 212 13.13 -24.75 3.07
CA ASN A 212 11.93 -24.87 3.89
C ASN A 212 12.25 -25.32 5.32
N PHE A 213 13.04 -26.40 5.47
CA PHE A 213 13.36 -26.98 6.78
C PHE A 213 14.24 -26.06 7.62
N LEU A 214 15.14 -25.28 7.00
CA LEU A 214 15.89 -24.23 7.69
C LEU A 214 14.95 -23.21 8.32
N THR A 215 13.90 -22.78 7.62
CA THR A 215 12.89 -21.89 8.21
C THR A 215 12.14 -22.55 9.38
N LEU A 216 11.76 -23.83 9.26
CA LEU A 216 11.13 -24.57 10.37
C LEU A 216 12.05 -24.72 11.59
N LEU A 217 13.35 -24.94 11.39
CA LEU A 217 14.37 -24.97 12.44
C LEU A 217 14.47 -23.60 13.14
N ARG A 218 14.47 -22.49 12.39
CA ARG A 218 14.50 -21.13 12.94
C ARG A 218 13.22 -20.79 13.73
N LEU A 219 12.09 -21.39 13.37
CA LEU A 219 10.81 -21.31 14.09
C LEU A 219 10.74 -22.23 15.32
N GLY A 220 11.75 -23.09 15.50
CA GLY A 220 11.88 -23.98 16.64
C GLY A 220 10.98 -25.21 16.60
N PHE A 221 10.55 -25.68 15.42
CA PHE A 221 9.73 -26.90 15.31
C PHE A 221 10.44 -28.16 15.83
N PHE A 222 11.78 -28.13 15.93
CA PHE A 222 12.60 -29.28 16.29
C PHE A 222 13.29 -29.14 17.65
N ASP A 223 12.97 -28.12 18.46
CA ASP A 223 13.63 -27.89 19.77
C ASP A 223 12.90 -28.57 20.94
N GLY A 224 12.20 -29.68 20.68
CA GLY A 224 11.44 -30.41 21.69
C GLY A 224 10.12 -29.74 22.05
N ASN A 225 9.80 -29.64 23.35
CA ASN A 225 8.49 -29.15 23.80
C ASN A 225 8.33 -27.65 23.53
N PRO A 226 7.40 -27.21 22.65
CA PRO A 226 7.23 -25.80 22.30
C PRO A 226 6.82 -24.91 23.49
N LYS A 227 6.29 -25.49 24.57
CA LYS A 227 5.98 -24.76 25.82
C LYS A 227 7.24 -24.24 26.54
N ASN A 228 8.40 -24.83 26.28
CA ASN A 228 9.67 -24.43 26.89
C ASN A 228 10.36 -23.28 26.13
N GLN A 229 9.82 -22.87 24.97
CA GLN A 229 10.38 -21.76 24.20
C GLN A 229 9.85 -20.40 24.67
N ILE A 230 10.51 -19.32 24.25
CA ILE A 230 10.22 -17.94 24.67
C ILE A 230 8.74 -17.52 24.50
N TYR A 231 8.04 -18.09 23.52
CA TYR A 231 6.61 -17.84 23.24
C TYR A 231 5.73 -19.05 23.56
N GLY A 232 6.21 -19.97 24.39
CA GLY A 232 5.50 -21.19 24.76
C GLY A 232 4.32 -20.97 25.71
N GLY A 233 4.31 -19.84 26.42
CA GLY A 233 3.27 -19.45 27.36
C GLY A 233 2.10 -18.68 26.75
N LEU A 234 2.19 -18.24 25.49
CA LEU A 234 1.11 -17.53 24.81
C LEU A 234 -0.08 -18.46 24.57
N GLY A 235 -1.30 -17.94 24.76
CA GLY A 235 -2.54 -18.70 24.59
C GLY A 235 -3.78 -17.82 24.36
N PRO A 236 -4.99 -18.39 24.47
CA PRO A 236 -6.24 -17.68 24.15
C PRO A 236 -6.46 -16.38 24.93
N THR A 237 -5.93 -16.29 26.16
CA THR A 237 -6.03 -15.08 26.99
C THR A 237 -5.22 -13.90 26.46
N ASP A 238 -4.24 -14.16 25.59
CA ASP A 238 -3.36 -13.13 25.01
C ASP A 238 -3.90 -12.57 23.68
N VAL A 239 -4.96 -13.17 23.12
CA VAL A 239 -5.50 -12.81 21.79
C VAL A 239 -6.40 -11.58 21.88
N CYS A 240 -7.45 -11.64 22.70
CA CYS A 240 -8.51 -10.60 22.75
C CYS A 240 -8.32 -9.59 23.89
N THR A 241 -7.07 -9.29 24.28
CA THR A 241 -6.80 -8.31 25.36
C THR A 241 -7.32 -6.93 24.99
N SER A 242 -7.64 -6.10 25.99
CA SER A 242 -8.05 -4.70 25.76
C SER A 242 -6.97 -3.89 25.03
N ALA A 243 -5.69 -4.22 25.24
CA ALA A 243 -4.59 -3.56 24.55
C ALA A 243 -4.58 -3.86 23.04
N ASN A 244 -4.85 -5.12 22.64
CA ASN A 244 -4.92 -5.49 21.23
C ASN A 244 -6.13 -4.85 20.53
N GLN A 245 -7.29 -4.82 21.21
CA GLN A 245 -8.49 -4.16 20.69
C GLN A 245 -8.30 -2.64 20.55
N GLU A 246 -7.62 -2.00 21.51
CA GLU A 246 -7.31 -0.57 21.42
C GLU A 246 -6.28 -0.27 20.34
N LEU A 247 -5.30 -1.16 20.11
CA LEU A 247 -4.36 -1.02 19.00
C LEU A 247 -5.07 -1.05 17.65
N ALA A 248 -6.06 -1.94 17.47
CA ALA A 248 -6.89 -1.96 16.26
C ALA A 248 -7.72 -0.67 16.11
N ALA A 249 -8.30 -0.17 17.20
CA ALA A 249 -9.03 1.09 17.20
C ALA A 249 -8.12 2.29 16.86
N ASP A 250 -6.91 2.35 17.43
CA ASP A 250 -5.95 3.43 17.17
C ASP A 250 -5.41 3.37 15.73
N ALA A 251 -5.14 2.18 15.18
CA ALA A 251 -4.79 2.04 13.77
C ALA A 251 -5.89 2.60 12.85
N ALA A 252 -7.16 2.32 13.14
CA ALA A 252 -8.29 2.90 12.40
C ALA A 252 -8.37 4.42 12.57
N ARG A 253 -8.22 4.98 13.78
CA ARG A 253 -8.20 6.44 14.02
C ARG A 253 -7.07 7.13 13.26
N GLN A 254 -5.90 6.52 13.24
CA GLN A 254 -4.72 7.01 12.54
C GLN A 254 -4.85 6.92 11.02
N GLY A 255 -5.62 5.95 10.50
CA GLY A 255 -5.81 5.69 9.08
C GLY A 255 -6.94 6.49 8.42
N ILE A 256 -7.98 6.88 9.17
CA ILE A 256 -9.09 7.67 8.61
C ILE A 256 -8.59 9.02 8.06
N VAL A 257 -8.97 9.31 6.82
CA VAL A 257 -8.55 10.50 6.08
C VAL A 257 -9.71 11.48 5.96
N LEU A 258 -9.55 12.69 6.52
CA LEU A 258 -10.48 13.80 6.30
C LEU A 258 -10.12 14.51 5.00
N LEU A 259 -10.96 14.41 3.98
CA LEU A 259 -10.70 14.93 2.64
C LEU A 259 -11.31 16.31 2.40
N LYS A 260 -12.42 16.61 3.09
CA LYS A 260 -13.09 17.91 3.04
C LYS A 260 -13.62 18.25 4.42
N ASN A 261 -13.49 19.52 4.81
CA ASN A 261 -14.16 20.07 5.98
C ASN A 261 -14.40 21.57 5.78
N THR A 262 -15.66 21.99 5.71
CA THR A 262 -16.05 23.41 5.57
C THR A 262 -16.27 24.09 6.94
N GLY A 263 -15.72 23.52 8.01
CA GLY A 263 -15.84 24.02 9.39
C GLY A 263 -16.95 23.37 10.21
N CYS A 264 -17.65 22.36 9.67
CA CYS A 264 -18.68 21.63 10.40
C CYS A 264 -18.09 20.59 11.37
N LEU A 265 -16.93 20.02 11.03
CA LEU A 265 -16.27 19.00 11.83
C LEU A 265 -15.16 19.62 12.71
N PRO A 266 -14.99 19.15 13.96
CA PRO A 266 -15.79 18.10 14.60
C PRO A 266 -17.17 18.59 15.05
N LEU A 267 -18.14 17.68 15.03
CA LEU A 267 -19.48 17.92 15.54
C LEU A 267 -19.45 18.05 17.08
N THR A 268 -20.22 19.00 17.61
CA THR A 268 -20.43 19.14 19.05
C THR A 268 -21.71 18.39 19.44
N PRO A 269 -21.66 17.28 20.21
CA PRO A 269 -22.86 16.48 20.50
C PRO A 269 -23.99 17.28 21.14
N ARG A 270 -23.67 18.23 22.02
CA ARG A 270 -24.66 19.06 22.73
C ARG A 270 -25.43 20.02 21.82
N SER A 271 -24.91 20.34 20.63
CA SER A 271 -25.58 21.23 19.67
C SER A 271 -26.44 20.49 18.65
N ILE A 272 -26.50 19.16 18.71
CA ILE A 272 -27.19 18.31 17.74
C ILE A 272 -28.21 17.46 18.49
N LYS A 273 -29.49 17.60 18.16
CA LYS A 273 -30.54 16.79 18.80
C LYS A 273 -30.83 15.53 18.01
N THR A 274 -30.75 15.60 16.69
CA THR A 274 -31.09 14.49 15.78
C THR A 274 -30.01 14.28 14.72
N LEU A 275 -29.54 13.04 14.60
CA LEU A 275 -28.62 12.59 13.57
C LEU A 275 -29.35 11.64 12.62
N ALA A 276 -29.32 11.92 11.32
CA ALA A 276 -29.71 10.95 10.29
C ALA A 276 -28.46 10.18 9.85
N VAL A 277 -28.48 8.85 9.95
CA VAL A 277 -27.44 8.00 9.36
C VAL A 277 -28.05 7.24 8.20
N ILE A 278 -27.53 7.42 7.00
CA ILE A 278 -28.11 6.88 5.77
C ILE A 278 -27.03 6.13 4.99
N GLY A 279 -27.33 4.95 4.46
CA GLY A 279 -26.47 4.28 3.50
C GLY A 279 -26.11 2.84 3.87
N PRO A 280 -25.76 2.02 2.87
CA PRO A 280 -25.60 0.57 3.04
C PRO A 280 -24.44 0.21 3.97
N ASN A 281 -23.43 1.09 4.11
CA ASN A 281 -22.26 0.84 4.95
C ASN A 281 -22.41 1.37 6.39
N ALA A 282 -23.61 1.80 6.80
CA ALA A 282 -23.81 2.34 8.15
C ALA A 282 -23.86 1.26 9.23
N ASN A 283 -24.48 0.10 8.97
CA ASN A 283 -24.69 -0.94 9.97
C ASN A 283 -24.08 -2.29 9.54
N VAL A 284 -22.79 -2.26 9.21
CA VAL A 284 -22.04 -3.41 8.68
C VAL A 284 -20.97 -3.88 9.67
N THR A 285 -20.70 -5.18 9.68
CA THR A 285 -19.58 -5.81 10.39
C THR A 285 -18.55 -6.36 9.41
N LYS A 286 -19.00 -7.21 8.47
CA LYS A 286 -18.14 -7.86 7.47
C LYS A 286 -17.45 -6.88 6.52
N THR A 287 -18.16 -5.86 6.04
CA THR A 287 -17.56 -4.86 5.14
C THR A 287 -16.38 -4.16 5.79
N MET A 288 -16.42 -3.88 7.11
CA MET A 288 -15.35 -3.12 7.77
C MET A 288 -14.00 -3.83 7.80
N ILE A 289 -13.98 -5.16 7.68
CA ILE A 289 -12.77 -5.97 7.84
C ILE A 289 -12.15 -6.41 6.51
N GLY A 290 -12.69 -5.95 5.38
CA GLY A 290 -12.09 -6.17 4.06
C GLY A 290 -12.14 -7.64 3.62
N ASN A 291 -10.97 -8.18 3.29
CA ASN A 291 -10.75 -9.59 2.93
C ASN A 291 -9.57 -10.17 3.73
N TYR A 292 -9.30 -11.48 3.55
CA TYR A 292 -8.25 -12.21 4.28
C TYR A 292 -8.36 -12.09 5.81
N GLU A 293 -9.59 -12.05 6.30
CA GLU A 293 -9.94 -11.80 7.68
C GLU A 293 -10.13 -13.08 8.51
N GLY A 294 -9.79 -12.99 9.80
CA GLY A 294 -10.26 -13.93 10.81
C GLY A 294 -11.55 -13.45 11.48
N THR A 295 -12.05 -14.20 12.46
CA THR A 295 -13.16 -13.75 13.32
C THR A 295 -12.64 -12.78 14.38
N PRO A 296 -13.00 -11.49 14.35
CA PRO A 296 -12.59 -10.51 15.35
C PRO A 296 -13.25 -10.77 16.71
N CYS A 297 -12.65 -10.22 17.77
CA CYS A 297 -13.12 -10.41 19.13
C CYS A 297 -14.44 -9.68 19.39
N LYS A 298 -14.60 -8.49 18.79
CA LYS A 298 -15.78 -7.66 18.93
C LYS A 298 -15.90 -6.68 17.78
N TYR A 299 -17.12 -6.50 17.28
CA TYR A 299 -17.42 -5.43 16.31
C TYR A 299 -18.08 -4.23 16.97
N THR A 300 -17.76 -3.05 16.47
CA THR A 300 -18.59 -1.85 16.64
C THR A 300 -18.91 -1.24 15.28
N THR A 301 -20.17 -1.33 14.84
CA THR A 301 -20.59 -0.79 13.54
C THR A 301 -20.56 0.75 13.53
N PRO A 302 -20.47 1.40 12.36
CA PRO A 302 -20.53 2.86 12.28
C PRO A 302 -21.79 3.44 12.93
N LEU A 303 -22.94 2.79 12.72
CA LEU A 303 -24.20 3.15 13.34
C LEU A 303 -24.12 3.06 14.87
N GLN A 304 -23.57 1.98 15.42
CA GLN A 304 -23.41 1.84 16.88
C GLN A 304 -22.50 2.93 17.45
N GLY A 305 -21.39 3.24 16.78
CA GLY A 305 -20.47 4.30 17.21
C GLY A 305 -21.13 5.68 17.24
N LEU A 306 -21.93 6.00 16.23
CA LEU A 306 -22.65 7.28 16.12
C LEU A 306 -23.83 7.38 17.09
N ALA A 307 -24.67 6.34 17.14
CA ALA A 307 -25.87 6.28 18.00
C ALA A 307 -25.53 6.27 19.49
N GLY A 308 -24.32 5.83 19.86
CA GLY A 308 -23.82 5.93 21.23
C GLY A 308 -23.55 7.37 21.70
N THR A 309 -23.55 8.36 20.80
CA THR A 309 -23.22 9.76 21.14
C THR A 309 -24.41 10.72 20.98
N VAL A 310 -25.21 10.57 19.92
CA VAL A 310 -26.36 11.44 19.60
C VAL A 310 -27.55 10.57 19.20
N SER A 311 -28.77 11.00 19.54
CA SER A 311 -30.00 10.33 19.09
C SER A 311 -30.02 10.21 17.57
N THR A 312 -30.03 8.96 17.09
CA THR A 312 -29.79 8.64 15.69
C THR A 312 -30.98 7.89 15.11
N THR A 313 -31.43 8.32 13.94
CA THR A 313 -32.36 7.55 13.10
C THR A 313 -31.60 7.02 11.89
N TYR A 314 -31.72 5.71 11.66
CA TYR A 314 -31.01 5.02 10.60
C TYR A 314 -31.97 4.67 9.45
N LEU A 315 -31.49 4.86 8.21
CA LEU A 315 -32.12 4.30 7.02
C LEU A 315 -31.04 3.65 6.13
N PRO A 316 -31.22 2.41 5.64
CA PRO A 316 -30.23 1.79 4.75
C PRO A 316 -29.99 2.59 3.46
N GLY A 317 -31.01 3.26 2.92
CA GLY A 317 -30.94 4.00 1.65
C GLY A 317 -30.82 3.09 0.42
N CYS A 318 -29.97 2.07 0.47
CA CYS A 318 -29.93 0.95 -0.48
C CYS A 318 -29.95 -0.37 0.31
N SER A 319 -30.34 -1.47 -0.32
CA SER A 319 -30.31 -2.80 0.31
C SER A 319 -28.90 -3.35 0.51
N ASN A 320 -27.94 -2.92 -0.31
CA ASN A 320 -26.52 -3.29 -0.27
C ASN A 320 -25.69 -2.23 -1.03
N VAL A 321 -24.35 -2.41 -1.07
CA VAL A 321 -23.46 -1.47 -1.75
C VAL A 321 -23.67 -1.44 -3.27
N ALA A 322 -24.06 -2.54 -3.92
CA ALA A 322 -24.32 -2.52 -5.36
C ALA A 322 -25.46 -1.56 -5.72
N CYS A 323 -26.34 -1.25 -4.75
CA CYS A 323 -27.37 -0.21 -4.81
C CYS A 323 -28.11 -0.16 -6.16
N ALA A 324 -28.68 -1.29 -6.58
CA ALA A 324 -29.45 -1.36 -7.81
C ALA A 324 -30.65 -0.40 -7.80
N VAL A 325 -31.28 -0.22 -6.64
CA VAL A 325 -32.39 0.73 -6.41
C VAL A 325 -32.15 1.44 -5.08
N ALA A 326 -32.17 2.77 -5.09
CA ALA A 326 -32.08 3.61 -3.90
C ALA A 326 -33.46 4.05 -3.41
N ASP A 327 -33.70 3.98 -2.10
CA ASP A 327 -34.82 4.62 -1.40
C ASP A 327 -34.54 6.12 -1.19
N VAL A 328 -34.59 6.86 -2.31
CA VAL A 328 -34.38 8.32 -2.31
C VAL A 328 -35.47 9.03 -1.51
N ALA A 329 -36.71 8.56 -1.56
CA ALA A 329 -37.84 9.22 -0.90
C ALA A 329 -37.74 9.13 0.62
N GLY A 330 -37.44 7.94 1.16
CA GLY A 330 -37.20 7.76 2.60
C GLY A 330 -35.98 8.54 3.06
N ALA A 331 -34.89 8.49 2.30
CA ALA A 331 -33.63 9.14 2.65
C ALA A 331 -33.74 10.66 2.70
N THR A 332 -34.37 11.26 1.69
CA THR A 332 -34.58 12.72 1.65
C THR A 332 -35.51 13.20 2.74
N LYS A 333 -36.62 12.47 3.02
CA LYS A 333 -37.52 12.77 4.13
C LYS A 333 -36.81 12.75 5.48
N LEU A 334 -35.97 11.75 5.72
CA LEU A 334 -35.19 11.65 6.95
C LEU A 334 -34.20 12.82 7.07
N ALA A 335 -33.40 13.06 6.02
CA ALA A 335 -32.41 14.13 6.00
C ALA A 335 -33.02 15.55 6.19
N ALA A 336 -34.25 15.77 5.72
CA ALA A 336 -34.97 17.04 5.88
C ALA A 336 -35.38 17.34 7.33
N THR A 337 -35.33 16.35 8.23
CA THR A 337 -35.75 16.49 9.65
C THR A 337 -34.59 16.46 10.64
N ALA A 338 -33.41 15.97 10.22
CA ALA A 338 -32.24 15.84 11.08
C ALA A 338 -31.40 17.12 11.14
N ASP A 339 -30.77 17.38 12.30
CA ASP A 339 -29.85 18.50 12.46
C ASP A 339 -28.53 18.29 11.72
N VAL A 340 -28.10 17.03 11.56
CA VAL A 340 -26.96 16.62 10.74
C VAL A 340 -27.30 15.30 10.04
N THR A 341 -26.85 15.13 8.80
CA THR A 341 -26.96 13.86 8.06
C THR A 341 -25.58 13.28 7.78
N VAL A 342 -25.42 11.98 8.03
CA VAL A 342 -24.19 11.22 7.71
C VAL A 342 -24.53 10.14 6.69
N LEU A 343 -23.94 10.24 5.51
CA LEU A 343 -24.05 9.26 4.43
C LEU A 343 -22.88 8.27 4.51
N MET A 344 -23.17 6.98 4.68
CA MET A 344 -22.21 5.88 4.74
C MET A 344 -22.29 5.05 3.46
N ILE A 345 -21.41 5.35 2.52
CA ILE A 345 -21.42 4.82 1.15
C ILE A 345 -20.09 4.16 0.78
N GLY A 346 -20.00 3.57 -0.41
CA GLY A 346 -18.75 3.04 -0.96
C GLY A 346 -18.89 1.61 -1.47
N ALA A 347 -17.92 0.77 -1.13
CA ALA A 347 -17.74 -0.58 -1.65
C ALA A 347 -17.77 -1.66 -0.54
N ASP A 348 -17.79 -2.90 -0.99
CA ASP A 348 -17.43 -4.11 -0.25
C ASP A 348 -16.83 -5.14 -1.22
N GLN A 349 -16.62 -6.38 -0.77
CA GLN A 349 -16.05 -7.46 -1.58
C GLN A 349 -16.88 -7.87 -2.81
N SER A 350 -18.14 -7.42 -2.93
CA SER A 350 -18.95 -7.60 -4.15
C SER A 350 -18.56 -6.63 -5.28
N ILE A 351 -17.77 -5.59 -4.98
CA ILE A 351 -17.35 -4.54 -5.90
C ILE A 351 -15.85 -4.64 -6.23
N GLU A 352 -15.01 -4.83 -5.20
CA GLU A 352 -13.56 -4.93 -5.33
C GLU A 352 -13.07 -6.08 -4.45
N ALA A 353 -12.53 -7.13 -5.05
CA ALA A 353 -12.04 -8.30 -4.33
C ALA A 353 -11.02 -9.09 -5.18
N GLU A 354 -10.46 -10.14 -4.59
CA GLU A 354 -9.76 -11.16 -5.33
C GLU A 354 -10.66 -11.75 -6.44
N SER A 355 -10.10 -11.95 -7.64
CA SER A 355 -10.83 -12.34 -8.86
C SER A 355 -11.91 -11.36 -9.32
N ARG A 356 -11.92 -10.12 -8.81
CA ARG A 356 -12.92 -9.09 -9.15
C ARG A 356 -12.31 -7.69 -9.17
N ASP A 357 -11.91 -7.25 -10.35
CA ASP A 357 -11.56 -5.84 -10.56
C ASP A 357 -12.79 -4.99 -10.85
N ARG A 358 -12.73 -3.72 -10.46
CA ARG A 358 -13.70 -2.71 -10.88
C ARG A 358 -13.53 -2.42 -12.37
N VAL A 359 -14.59 -1.96 -13.02
CA VAL A 359 -14.54 -1.56 -14.44
C VAL A 359 -14.49 -0.05 -14.63
N ASP A 360 -14.94 0.70 -13.63
CA ASP A 360 -15.00 2.16 -13.59
C ASP A 360 -14.65 2.67 -12.18
N LEU A 361 -14.68 3.99 -12.00
CA LEU A 361 -14.39 4.70 -10.76
C LEU A 361 -15.62 5.39 -10.18
N ASN A 362 -16.83 5.13 -10.67
CA ASN A 362 -18.04 5.71 -10.13
C ASN A 362 -18.47 4.98 -8.85
N LEU A 363 -19.21 5.66 -7.98
CA LEU A 363 -19.86 4.99 -6.87
C LEU A 363 -20.82 3.90 -7.40
N PRO A 364 -20.90 2.72 -6.77
CA PRO A 364 -21.71 1.63 -7.30
C PRO A 364 -23.21 1.95 -7.36
N GLY A 365 -23.83 1.55 -8.47
CA GLY A 365 -25.28 1.67 -8.68
C GLY A 365 -25.81 3.10 -8.51
N GLN A 366 -26.89 3.25 -7.74
CA GLN A 366 -27.57 4.53 -7.51
C GLN A 366 -27.04 5.29 -6.29
N GLN A 367 -25.88 4.91 -5.71
CA GLN A 367 -25.33 5.60 -4.55
C GLN A 367 -25.03 7.09 -4.83
N GLN A 368 -24.53 7.43 -6.02
CA GLN A 368 -24.31 8.83 -6.40
C GLN A 368 -25.61 9.65 -6.40
N GLU A 369 -26.68 9.10 -6.97
CA GLU A 369 -28.00 9.76 -6.99
C GLU A 369 -28.54 9.94 -5.57
N LEU A 370 -28.41 8.91 -4.73
CA LEU A 370 -28.78 8.99 -3.31
C LEU A 370 -28.05 10.14 -2.61
N VAL A 371 -26.73 10.27 -2.80
CA VAL A 371 -25.94 11.35 -2.20
C VAL A 371 -26.41 12.72 -2.68
N ILE A 372 -26.61 12.89 -3.99
CA ILE A 372 -27.05 14.16 -4.59
C ILE A 372 -28.42 14.59 -4.05
N GLN A 373 -29.38 13.66 -4.00
CA GLN A 373 -30.75 14.00 -3.56
C GLN A 373 -30.83 14.25 -2.06
N VAL A 374 -30.11 13.45 -1.25
CA VAL A 374 -30.02 13.69 0.20
C VAL A 374 -29.37 15.02 0.50
N ALA A 375 -28.28 15.39 -0.20
CA ALA A 375 -27.67 16.70 -0.05
C ALA A 375 -28.70 17.82 -0.31
N LYS A 376 -29.39 17.79 -1.45
CA LYS A 376 -30.41 18.80 -1.80
C LYS A 376 -31.52 18.95 -0.73
N ALA A 377 -31.98 17.84 -0.15
CA ALA A 377 -33.10 17.84 0.79
C ALA A 377 -32.69 18.07 2.27
N ALA A 378 -31.42 17.87 2.62
CA ALA A 378 -30.97 17.91 4.00
C ALA A 378 -31.25 19.27 4.66
N LYS A 379 -31.75 19.27 5.89
CA LYS A 379 -31.90 20.49 6.70
C LYS A 379 -30.52 21.03 7.10
N GLY A 380 -29.73 20.18 7.74
CA GLY A 380 -28.38 20.50 8.22
C GLY A 380 -27.25 20.23 7.22
N PRO A 381 -25.99 20.30 7.69
CA PRO A 381 -24.83 19.85 6.90
C PRO A 381 -24.88 18.34 6.67
N VAL A 382 -24.31 17.92 5.52
CA VAL A 382 -24.12 16.52 5.18
C VAL A 382 -22.65 16.12 5.34
N LEU A 383 -22.41 15.03 6.05
CA LEU A 383 -21.12 14.36 6.12
C LEU A 383 -21.16 13.13 5.21
N LEU A 384 -20.19 13.02 4.31
CA LEU A 384 -20.04 11.87 3.43
C LEU A 384 -18.89 10.99 3.91
N VAL A 385 -19.16 9.73 4.21
CA VAL A 385 -18.18 8.75 4.66
C VAL A 385 -18.08 7.66 3.60
N ILE A 386 -16.91 7.54 2.99
CA ILE A 386 -16.58 6.55 1.96
C ILE A 386 -15.83 5.39 2.61
N MET A 387 -16.46 4.22 2.66
CA MET A 387 -15.84 2.96 3.07
C MET A 387 -15.54 2.12 1.82
N SER A 388 -14.26 1.97 1.52
CA SER A 388 -13.71 1.23 0.37
C SER A 388 -12.19 1.13 0.51
N GLY A 389 -11.57 0.17 -0.18
CA GLY A 389 -10.13 0.12 -0.38
C GLY A 389 -9.67 1.12 -1.45
N GLY A 390 -10.29 1.09 -2.64
CA GLY A 390 -9.98 2.02 -3.73
C GLY A 390 -10.71 3.36 -3.63
N GLY A 391 -10.17 4.38 -4.31
CA GLY A 391 -10.83 5.68 -4.48
C GLY A 391 -11.95 5.66 -5.53
N PHE A 392 -12.85 6.64 -5.44
CA PHE A 392 -13.96 6.86 -6.39
C PHE A 392 -13.94 8.29 -6.93
N ASP A 393 -14.47 8.49 -8.13
CA ASP A 393 -14.77 9.81 -8.66
C ASP A 393 -15.99 10.39 -7.93
N ILE A 394 -15.69 11.14 -6.87
CA ILE A 394 -16.68 11.89 -6.08
C ILE A 394 -16.58 13.39 -6.34
N THR A 395 -16.15 13.80 -7.54
CA THR A 395 -16.02 15.22 -7.91
C THR A 395 -17.34 15.98 -7.70
N PHE A 396 -18.48 15.33 -7.99
CA PHE A 396 -19.82 15.87 -7.73
C PHE A 396 -20.02 16.23 -6.25
N ALA A 397 -19.55 15.39 -5.32
CA ALA A 397 -19.70 15.61 -3.89
C ALA A 397 -18.66 16.58 -3.33
N LYS A 398 -17.43 16.52 -3.85
CA LYS A 398 -16.34 17.45 -3.50
C LYS A 398 -16.77 18.90 -3.73
N ASN A 399 -17.47 19.15 -4.84
CA ASN A 399 -17.88 20.51 -5.24
C ASN A 399 -19.23 20.96 -4.68
N ASP A 400 -20.00 20.07 -4.04
CA ASP A 400 -21.29 20.43 -3.44
C ASP A 400 -21.09 21.16 -2.09
N PRO A 401 -21.55 22.41 -1.91
CA PRO A 401 -21.37 23.16 -0.66
C PRO A 401 -22.17 22.58 0.52
N LYS A 402 -23.22 21.78 0.27
CA LYS A 402 -24.03 21.16 1.32
C LYS A 402 -23.34 19.95 1.95
N ILE A 403 -22.43 19.31 1.21
CA ILE A 403 -21.55 18.27 1.73
C ILE A 403 -20.39 18.95 2.45
N ALA A 404 -20.59 19.16 3.75
CA ALA A 404 -19.71 19.96 4.59
C ALA A 404 -18.47 19.19 5.08
N GLY A 405 -18.51 17.85 5.03
CA GLY A 405 -17.36 17.00 5.36
C GLY A 405 -17.30 15.75 4.50
N ILE A 406 -16.09 15.32 4.14
CA ILE A 406 -15.84 14.05 3.42
C ILE A 406 -14.74 13.29 4.16
N LEU A 407 -15.02 12.04 4.51
CA LEU A 407 -14.10 11.10 5.15
C LEU A 407 -13.90 9.89 4.24
N TRP A 408 -12.66 9.47 4.04
CA TRP A 408 -12.36 8.11 3.56
C TRP A 408 -11.85 7.28 4.73
N VAL A 409 -12.45 6.12 4.93
CA VAL A 409 -12.22 5.29 6.13
C VAL A 409 -11.53 3.95 5.83
N GLY A 410 -11.16 3.71 4.57
CA GLY A 410 -10.63 2.41 4.16
C GLY A 410 -11.61 1.28 4.49
N TYR A 411 -11.05 0.15 4.95
CA TYR A 411 -11.75 -0.88 5.71
C TYR A 411 -11.27 -0.80 7.18
N PRO A 412 -12.02 -0.16 8.08
CA PRO A 412 -11.53 0.31 9.38
C PRO A 412 -11.49 -0.76 10.49
N GLY A 413 -11.64 -2.03 10.16
CA GLY A 413 -11.49 -3.15 11.08
C GLY A 413 -12.62 -3.30 12.11
N GLU A 414 -12.34 -4.10 13.14
CA GLU A 414 -13.33 -4.50 14.15
C GLU A 414 -13.88 -3.32 14.98
N ALA A 415 -13.04 -2.30 15.19
CA ALA A 415 -13.36 -1.10 15.96
C ALA A 415 -13.71 0.11 15.07
N GLY A 416 -14.02 -0.10 13.79
CA GLY A 416 -14.19 0.98 12.82
C GLY A 416 -15.26 2.00 13.20
N GLY A 417 -16.39 1.57 13.77
CA GLY A 417 -17.42 2.48 14.25
C GLY A 417 -16.97 3.39 15.41
N ILE A 418 -16.09 2.90 16.28
CA ILE A 418 -15.49 3.72 17.35
C ILE A 418 -14.62 4.80 16.73
N ALA A 419 -13.72 4.43 15.83
CA ALA A 419 -12.80 5.36 15.18
C ALA A 419 -13.53 6.43 14.37
N ILE A 420 -14.56 6.04 13.59
CA ILE A 420 -15.39 6.99 12.83
C ILE A 420 -16.08 7.99 13.76
N ALA A 421 -16.67 7.53 14.86
CA ALA A 421 -17.33 8.40 15.82
C ALA A 421 -16.33 9.29 16.57
N ASP A 422 -15.12 8.79 16.88
CA ASP A 422 -14.07 9.57 17.52
C ASP A 422 -13.62 10.74 16.65
N ILE A 423 -13.49 10.52 15.33
CA ILE A 423 -13.20 11.60 14.37
C ILE A 423 -14.38 12.56 14.27
N ILE A 424 -15.60 12.06 13.98
CA ILE A 424 -16.76 12.93 13.73
C ILE A 424 -17.07 13.83 14.92
N PHE A 425 -16.95 13.33 16.16
CA PHE A 425 -17.21 14.10 17.38
C PHE A 425 -15.97 14.73 18.02
N GLY A 426 -14.81 14.66 17.36
CA GLY A 426 -13.61 15.37 17.79
C GLY A 426 -12.91 14.81 19.03
N ARG A 427 -13.17 13.55 19.38
CA ARG A 427 -12.40 12.80 20.40
C ARG A 427 -11.00 12.44 19.89
N TYR A 428 -10.84 12.37 18.56
CA TYR A 428 -9.57 12.20 17.91
C TYR A 428 -9.42 13.20 16.76
N ASN A 429 -8.20 13.75 16.59
CA ASN A 429 -7.89 14.66 15.50
C ASN A 429 -7.39 13.85 14.28
N PRO A 430 -8.10 13.87 13.12
CA PRO A 430 -7.70 13.08 11.97
C PRO A 430 -6.29 13.43 11.51
N SER A 431 -5.51 12.38 11.22
CA SER A 431 -4.12 12.50 10.77
C SER A 431 -3.79 11.58 9.59
N GLY A 432 -4.77 10.82 9.10
CA GLY A 432 -4.62 9.99 7.92
C GLY A 432 -4.31 10.81 6.66
N ARG A 433 -3.60 10.18 5.74
CA ARG A 433 -3.17 10.74 4.45
C ARG A 433 -3.43 9.70 3.37
N LEU A 434 -3.92 10.10 2.20
CA LEU A 434 -4.19 9.16 1.12
C LEU A 434 -2.90 8.45 0.67
N PRO A 435 -2.85 7.11 0.69
CA PRO A 435 -1.72 6.35 0.16
C PRO A 435 -1.79 6.13 -1.36
N MET A 436 -2.82 6.66 -2.02
CA MET A 436 -3.07 6.53 -3.46
C MET A 436 -3.79 7.75 -4.02
N THR A 437 -3.63 7.99 -5.32
CA THR A 437 -4.31 9.07 -6.03
C THR A 437 -5.75 8.65 -6.34
N TRP A 438 -6.70 9.57 -6.14
CA TRP A 438 -8.08 9.41 -6.56
C TRP A 438 -8.25 10.09 -7.92
N TYR A 439 -8.54 9.29 -8.93
CA TYR A 439 -8.66 9.74 -10.32
C TYR A 439 -10.12 10.04 -10.67
N PRO A 440 -10.35 11.00 -11.59
CA PRO A 440 -11.67 11.16 -12.21
C PRO A 440 -11.97 9.96 -13.11
N GLN A 441 -13.25 9.72 -13.40
CA GLN A 441 -13.70 8.66 -14.29
C GLN A 441 -13.04 8.73 -15.68
N SER A 442 -12.74 9.93 -16.17
CA SER A 442 -12.07 10.15 -17.46
C SER A 442 -10.65 9.55 -17.53
N TYR A 443 -10.03 9.20 -16.40
CA TYR A 443 -8.76 8.48 -16.37
C TYR A 443 -8.89 7.08 -16.99
N VAL A 444 -9.91 6.32 -16.60
CA VAL A 444 -10.06 4.92 -17.01
C VAL A 444 -10.47 4.77 -18.47
N GLU A 445 -10.92 5.85 -19.10
CA GLU A 445 -11.20 5.95 -20.55
C GLU A 445 -9.90 5.97 -21.37
N LYS A 446 -8.80 6.50 -20.82
CA LYS A 446 -7.51 6.66 -21.51
C LYS A 446 -6.47 5.63 -21.10
N VAL A 447 -6.70 4.96 -19.96
CA VAL A 447 -5.72 4.07 -19.35
C VAL A 447 -6.31 2.67 -19.24
N PRO A 448 -5.99 1.75 -20.17
CA PRO A 448 -6.30 0.33 -20.00
C PRO A 448 -5.55 -0.23 -18.79
N MET A 449 -6.20 -1.07 -18.00
CA MET A 449 -5.57 -1.64 -16.79
C MET A 449 -4.38 -2.55 -17.13
N THR A 450 -4.37 -3.13 -18.33
CA THR A 450 -3.34 -4.06 -18.82
C THR A 450 -2.03 -3.39 -19.26
N ILE A 451 -1.98 -2.07 -19.39
CA ILE A 451 -0.76 -1.35 -19.76
C ILE A 451 0.07 -1.08 -18.50
N MET A 452 1.20 -1.78 -18.36
CA MET A 452 2.04 -1.71 -17.16
C MET A 452 2.92 -0.44 -17.09
N ASN A 453 3.10 0.28 -18.19
CA ASN A 453 3.98 1.44 -18.25
C ASN A 453 3.59 2.51 -17.21
N MET A 454 4.57 3.02 -16.46
CA MET A 454 4.29 4.06 -15.46
C MET A 454 4.33 5.47 -16.05
N ARG A 455 5.29 5.69 -16.96
CA ARG A 455 5.60 7.00 -17.56
C ARG A 455 4.56 7.41 -18.62
N PRO A 456 4.24 8.71 -18.75
CA PRO A 456 3.34 9.20 -19.80
C PRO A 456 3.93 9.02 -21.19
N ASP A 457 3.07 8.74 -22.17
CA ASP A 457 3.41 8.71 -23.60
C ASP A 457 2.45 9.65 -24.34
N LYS A 458 2.92 10.87 -24.59
CA LYS A 458 2.14 11.91 -25.28
C LYS A 458 1.74 11.50 -26.69
N SER A 459 2.56 10.70 -27.38
CA SER A 459 2.28 10.27 -28.75
C SER A 459 1.06 9.35 -28.85
N LYS A 460 0.76 8.63 -27.75
CA LYS A 460 -0.39 7.73 -27.62
C LYS A 460 -1.53 8.32 -26.77
N GLY A 461 -1.40 9.58 -26.32
CA GLY A 461 -2.36 10.18 -25.39
C GLY A 461 -2.38 9.52 -24.00
N TYR A 462 -1.36 8.75 -23.65
CA TYR A 462 -1.25 8.04 -22.38
C TYR A 462 -0.75 8.99 -21.28
N PRO A 463 -1.55 9.27 -20.23
CA PRO A 463 -1.25 10.34 -19.28
C PRO A 463 -0.26 9.97 -18.18
N GLY A 464 0.24 8.73 -18.14
CA GLY A 464 1.04 8.19 -17.04
C GLY A 464 0.19 7.71 -15.86
N ARG A 465 0.83 7.13 -14.85
CA ARG A 465 0.19 6.58 -13.65
C ARG A 465 0.79 7.12 -12.37
N THR A 466 0.03 6.97 -11.28
CA THR A 466 0.38 7.38 -9.91
C THR A 466 0.72 8.86 -9.80
N TYR A 467 0.82 9.38 -8.58
CA TYR A 467 1.25 10.76 -8.36
C TYR A 467 2.65 11.05 -8.94
N ARG A 468 3.45 9.99 -9.18
CA ARG A 468 4.82 10.10 -9.68
C ARG A 468 4.86 10.55 -11.13
N PHE A 469 3.97 10.06 -11.99
CA PHE A 469 4.06 10.27 -13.45
C PHE A 469 2.81 10.85 -14.07
N TYR A 470 1.65 10.72 -13.43
CA TYR A 470 0.39 11.17 -13.99
C TYR A 470 0.37 12.68 -14.28
N THR A 471 -0.19 13.03 -15.43
CA THR A 471 -0.23 14.40 -15.97
C THR A 471 -1.61 15.02 -16.02
N GLY A 472 -2.66 14.25 -15.71
CA GLY A 472 -4.04 14.73 -15.74
C GLY A 472 -4.53 15.26 -14.38
N GLU A 473 -5.85 15.47 -14.31
CA GLU A 473 -6.55 15.96 -13.12
C GLU A 473 -6.79 14.84 -12.10
N THR A 474 -6.82 15.22 -10.82
CA THR A 474 -7.07 14.32 -9.69
C THR A 474 -8.27 14.82 -8.88
N VAL A 475 -9.11 13.90 -8.39
CA VAL A 475 -10.15 14.21 -7.40
C VAL A 475 -9.49 14.53 -6.07
N TYR A 476 -8.56 13.69 -5.62
CA TYR A 476 -7.64 13.93 -4.51
C TYR A 476 -6.28 13.34 -4.86
N ALA A 477 -5.21 13.99 -4.45
CA ALA A 477 -3.84 13.56 -4.72
C ALA A 477 -3.32 12.63 -3.62
N PHE A 478 -2.31 11.82 -3.96
CA PHE A 478 -1.49 11.12 -2.96
C PHE A 478 -1.00 12.09 -1.87
N GLY A 479 -1.18 11.71 -0.61
CA GLY A 479 -0.82 12.51 0.56
C GLY A 479 -1.88 13.53 1.00
N ASP A 480 -3.00 13.68 0.29
CA ASP A 480 -4.09 14.55 0.74
C ASP A 480 -4.70 14.04 2.06
N GLY A 481 -5.10 14.99 2.91
CA GLY A 481 -5.69 14.74 4.21
C GLY A 481 -5.69 16.01 5.07
N LEU A 482 -6.75 16.22 5.82
CA LEU A 482 -6.94 17.39 6.68
C LEU A 482 -6.84 16.98 8.15
N SER A 483 -6.51 17.97 8.98
CA SER A 483 -6.54 17.89 10.43
C SER A 483 -7.54 18.90 10.97
N TYR A 484 -7.98 18.73 12.22
CA TYR A 484 -8.72 19.77 12.95
C TYR A 484 -7.83 20.92 13.45
N THR A 485 -6.53 20.86 13.18
CA THR A 485 -5.60 21.97 13.38
C THR A 485 -4.83 22.29 12.11
N LYS A 486 -4.06 23.38 12.12
CA LYS A 486 -3.26 23.84 10.98
C LYS A 486 -1.78 23.73 11.28
N PHE A 487 -1.05 23.07 10.41
CA PHE A 487 0.41 22.95 10.49
C PHE A 487 1.08 23.84 9.46
N SER A 488 2.20 24.43 9.84
CA SER A 488 3.07 25.20 8.94
C SER A 488 4.49 24.64 8.97
N HIS A 489 5.18 24.76 7.84
CA HIS A 489 6.53 24.23 7.64
C HIS A 489 7.50 25.37 7.33
N SER A 490 8.68 25.32 7.92
CA SER A 490 9.79 26.21 7.56
C SER A 490 11.09 25.43 7.49
N LEU A 491 11.92 25.76 6.50
CA LEU A 491 13.22 25.12 6.33
C LEU A 491 14.18 25.62 7.41
N VAL A 492 14.77 24.71 8.17
CA VAL A 492 15.84 25.02 9.13
C VAL A 492 17.20 24.78 8.48
N LYS A 493 17.36 23.65 7.79
CA LYS A 493 18.62 23.25 7.17
C LYS A 493 18.36 22.38 5.95
N ALA A 494 18.96 22.72 4.82
CA ALA A 494 19.21 21.84 3.69
C ALA A 494 20.32 22.46 2.82
N PRO A 495 21.20 21.66 2.18
CA PRO A 495 22.18 22.19 1.25
C PRO A 495 21.50 22.77 0.01
N SER A 496 22.07 23.82 -0.57
CA SER A 496 21.68 24.35 -1.88
C SER A 496 22.51 23.77 -3.03
N LEU A 497 23.66 23.17 -2.70
CA LEU A 497 24.61 22.57 -3.63
C LEU A 497 25.16 21.26 -3.04
N VAL A 498 25.27 20.25 -3.91
CA VAL A 498 25.96 18.98 -3.70
C VAL A 498 26.93 18.82 -4.87
N SER A 499 28.22 18.62 -4.58
CA SER A 499 29.28 18.48 -5.58
C SER A 499 29.84 17.07 -5.55
N LEU A 500 29.66 16.33 -6.66
CA LEU A 500 30.09 14.96 -6.83
C LEU A 500 31.52 14.92 -7.35
N SER A 501 32.46 14.49 -6.52
CA SER A 501 33.87 14.41 -6.90
C SER A 501 34.10 13.24 -7.85
N LEU A 502 34.40 13.53 -9.12
CA LEU A 502 34.77 12.51 -10.12
C LEU A 502 36.29 12.35 -10.23
N GLU A 503 36.76 11.20 -10.72
CA GLU A 503 38.18 10.98 -11.08
C GLU A 503 38.61 11.89 -12.25
N GLU A 504 39.90 12.22 -12.36
CA GLU A 504 40.43 13.18 -13.35
C GLU A 504 40.16 12.79 -14.80
N ASN A 505 40.18 11.49 -15.10
CA ASN A 505 39.94 10.94 -16.43
C ASN A 505 38.45 10.62 -16.71
N HIS A 506 37.54 10.94 -15.79
CA HIS A 506 36.12 10.64 -15.97
C HIS A 506 35.53 11.46 -17.12
N VAL A 507 34.83 10.80 -18.05
CA VAL A 507 34.30 11.40 -19.29
C VAL A 507 33.44 12.64 -19.04
N CYS A 508 32.66 12.66 -17.96
CA CYS A 508 31.84 13.83 -17.57
C CYS A 508 32.62 15.06 -17.09
N ARG A 509 33.95 14.99 -16.94
CA ARG A 509 34.80 16.19 -16.73
C ARG A 509 35.14 16.91 -18.03
N SER A 510 35.12 16.19 -19.16
CA SER A 510 35.45 16.71 -20.50
C SER A 510 34.23 16.81 -21.43
N SER A 511 33.04 16.41 -20.97
CA SER A 511 31.78 16.45 -21.74
C SER A 511 30.59 16.83 -20.85
N GLU A 512 29.54 17.40 -21.44
CA GLU A 512 28.30 17.73 -20.72
C GLU A 512 27.48 16.46 -20.44
N CYS A 513 27.61 15.94 -19.22
CA CYS A 513 26.75 14.85 -18.74
C CYS A 513 25.46 15.39 -18.12
N GLN A 514 24.35 14.71 -18.38
CA GLN A 514 23.06 14.98 -17.74
C GLN A 514 22.85 14.15 -16.46
N SER A 515 23.57 13.03 -16.33
CA SER A 515 23.48 12.12 -15.19
C SER A 515 24.74 11.28 -15.02
N LEU A 516 24.94 10.73 -13.83
CA LEU A 516 26.01 9.78 -13.51
C LEU A 516 25.43 8.47 -12.99
N ASP A 517 26.20 7.38 -13.02
CA ASP A 517 25.83 6.17 -12.31
C ASP A 517 25.67 6.44 -10.81
N ALA A 518 24.63 5.88 -10.19
CA ALA A 518 24.36 6.02 -8.77
C ALA A 518 25.19 5.05 -7.89
N ILE A 519 26.30 4.57 -8.44
CA ILE A 519 27.29 3.70 -7.79
C ILE A 519 28.68 4.20 -8.14
N GLY A 520 29.64 4.06 -7.22
CA GLY A 520 31.03 4.44 -7.41
C GLY A 520 31.57 5.41 -6.35
N PRO A 521 32.87 5.76 -6.41
CA PRO A 521 33.54 6.56 -5.37
C PRO A 521 32.93 7.95 -5.16
N HIS A 522 32.35 8.56 -6.21
CA HIS A 522 31.68 9.85 -6.13
C HIS A 522 30.43 9.83 -5.25
N CYS A 523 29.85 8.65 -5.01
CA CYS A 523 28.71 8.48 -4.10
C CYS A 523 29.12 8.42 -2.63
N GLU A 524 30.35 8.03 -2.32
CA GLU A 524 30.85 7.92 -0.94
C GLU A 524 31.21 9.30 -0.34
N ASN A 525 31.64 10.24 -1.20
CA ASN A 525 32.03 11.60 -0.84
C ASN A 525 31.16 12.66 -1.54
N ALA A 526 29.87 12.37 -1.71
CA ALA A 526 28.95 13.22 -2.44
C ALA A 526 28.70 14.60 -1.77
N VAL A 527 28.92 14.73 -0.46
CA VAL A 527 28.58 15.93 0.31
C VAL A 527 29.83 16.69 0.77
N SER A 528 29.79 18.03 0.68
CA SER A 528 30.85 18.92 1.17
C SER A 528 31.12 18.70 2.66
N GLY A 529 32.32 18.23 3.00
CA GLY A 529 32.70 17.82 4.36
C GLY A 529 32.94 16.32 4.55
N GLY A 530 32.75 15.51 3.50
CA GLY A 530 32.93 14.05 3.52
C GLY A 530 31.62 13.33 3.86
N GLY A 531 31.29 12.28 3.09
CA GLY A 531 30.11 11.44 3.29
C GLY A 531 29.11 11.43 2.12
N SER A 532 28.22 10.44 2.17
CA SER A 532 27.24 10.11 1.10
C SER A 532 25.85 10.70 1.31
N ALA A 533 25.61 11.37 2.44
CA ALA A 533 24.29 11.83 2.84
C ALA A 533 24.31 13.22 3.47
N PHE A 534 23.23 13.96 3.28
CA PHE A 534 22.98 15.22 3.98
C PHE A 534 21.69 15.17 4.79
N GLU A 535 21.54 16.11 5.71
CA GLU A 535 20.34 16.22 6.55
C GLU A 535 19.45 17.36 6.05
N VAL A 536 18.15 17.09 5.93
CA VAL A 536 17.10 18.09 5.76
C VAL A 536 16.37 18.25 7.09
N GLN A 537 16.41 19.45 7.66
CA GLN A 537 15.69 19.79 8.89
C GLN A 537 14.53 20.72 8.58
N ILE A 538 13.33 20.30 8.97
CA ILE A 538 12.08 21.02 8.78
C ILE A 538 11.50 21.35 10.15
N LYS A 539 11.31 22.63 10.44
CA LYS A 539 10.52 23.06 11.59
C LYS A 539 9.05 22.96 11.23
N VAL A 540 8.29 22.25 12.06
CA VAL A 540 6.84 22.13 11.96
C VAL A 540 6.22 22.80 13.15
N ARG A 541 5.25 23.69 12.91
CA ARG A 541 4.50 24.37 13.96
C ARG A 541 3.02 24.07 13.85
N ASN A 542 2.40 23.66 14.94
CA ASN A 542 0.96 23.59 15.09
C ASN A 542 0.42 24.99 15.42
N GLY A 543 -0.12 25.69 14.43
CA GLY A 543 -0.64 27.05 14.58
C GLY A 543 -2.10 27.15 15.00
N GLY A 544 -2.77 26.02 15.26
CA GLY A 544 -4.17 26.03 15.67
C GLY A 544 -4.37 25.98 17.18
N ASP A 545 -5.63 25.78 17.59
CA ASP A 545 -6.09 25.92 18.97
C ASP A 545 -6.11 24.60 19.76
N ARG A 546 -5.67 23.50 19.14
CA ARG A 546 -5.74 22.15 19.69
C ARG A 546 -4.53 21.33 19.29
N GLU A 547 -4.32 20.24 20.01
CA GLU A 547 -3.33 19.23 19.66
C GLU A 547 -3.68 18.54 18.33
N GLY A 548 -2.66 18.11 17.60
CA GLY A 548 -2.85 17.29 16.42
C GLY A 548 -1.63 16.44 16.09
N ILE A 549 -1.86 15.46 15.23
CA ILE A 549 -0.81 14.61 14.67
C ILE A 549 -0.67 14.96 13.18
N HIS A 550 0.56 15.16 12.73
CA HIS A 550 0.88 15.57 11.37
C HIS A 550 1.91 14.65 10.73
N THR A 551 1.63 14.21 9.51
CA THR A 551 2.60 13.48 8.68
C THR A 551 3.33 14.46 7.78
N VAL A 552 4.64 14.57 7.95
CA VAL A 552 5.53 15.35 7.11
C VAL A 552 6.05 14.45 6.01
N PHE A 553 5.72 14.73 4.76
CA PHE A 553 6.30 14.06 3.60
C PHE A 553 7.40 14.94 2.99
N LEU A 554 8.59 14.36 2.82
CA LEU A 554 9.67 14.96 2.04
C LEU A 554 9.65 14.36 0.63
N PHE A 555 9.41 15.19 -0.37
CA PHE A 555 9.47 14.80 -1.78
C PHE A 555 10.64 15.49 -2.50
N THR A 556 11.03 14.94 -3.64
CA THR A 556 11.87 15.59 -4.64
C THR A 556 11.19 15.63 -6.00
N THR A 557 11.45 16.68 -6.77
CA THR A 557 11.29 16.71 -8.22
C THR A 557 12.70 16.68 -8.84
N PRO A 558 13.12 15.56 -9.44
CA PRO A 558 14.41 15.45 -10.11
C PRO A 558 14.46 16.25 -11.43
N PRO A 559 15.66 16.50 -11.99
CA PRO A 559 15.83 16.96 -13.37
C PRO A 559 15.12 16.03 -14.37
N ALA A 560 14.64 16.60 -15.48
CA ALA A 560 13.91 15.86 -16.52
C ALA A 560 14.86 14.99 -17.39
N ILE A 561 15.29 13.86 -16.83
CA ILE A 561 16.15 12.86 -17.47
C ILE A 561 15.49 11.48 -17.38
N HIS A 562 15.71 10.60 -18.35
CA HIS A 562 15.20 9.22 -18.34
C HIS A 562 13.69 9.09 -18.02
N GLY A 563 12.87 10.06 -18.43
CA GLY A 563 11.44 10.08 -18.08
C GLY A 563 11.17 10.15 -16.57
N SER A 564 12.05 10.81 -15.81
CA SER A 564 12.00 10.95 -14.36
C SER A 564 10.61 11.33 -13.82
N PRO A 565 10.26 10.90 -12.60
CA PRO A 565 8.98 11.26 -11.99
C PRO A 565 8.86 12.78 -11.79
N ARG A 566 7.63 13.27 -11.88
CA ARG A 566 7.27 14.67 -11.57
C ARG A 566 7.36 14.98 -10.08
N LYS A 567 7.27 13.94 -9.24
CA LYS A 567 7.37 14.00 -7.79
C LYS A 567 7.74 12.61 -7.27
N HIS A 568 8.65 12.53 -6.33
CA HIS A 568 9.13 11.27 -5.76
C HIS A 568 9.28 11.42 -4.25
N LEU A 569 8.73 10.48 -3.48
CA LEU A 569 8.83 10.49 -2.02
C LEU A 569 10.23 10.04 -1.59
N LEU A 570 10.88 10.84 -0.74
CA LEU A 570 12.18 10.53 -0.14
C LEU A 570 12.05 9.98 1.28
N GLY A 571 10.98 10.36 1.99
CA GLY A 571 10.73 9.92 3.35
C GLY A 571 9.51 10.59 3.94
N PHE A 572 9.02 10.03 5.05
CA PHE A 572 7.91 10.59 5.79
C PHE A 572 8.08 10.34 7.29
N GLU A 573 7.60 11.28 8.09
CA GLU A 573 7.65 11.21 9.55
C GLU A 573 6.34 11.69 10.14
N LYS A 574 5.86 11.03 11.19
CA LYS A 574 4.62 11.38 11.88
C LYS A 574 4.95 11.99 13.24
N ILE A 575 4.48 13.21 13.48
CA ILE A 575 4.74 13.95 14.71
C ILE A 575 3.46 14.36 15.41
N ARG A 576 3.48 14.38 16.74
CA ARG A 576 2.41 14.87 17.59
C ARG A 576 2.82 16.22 18.16
N LEU A 577 1.97 17.22 18.04
CA LEU A 577 2.22 18.57 18.54
C LEU A 577 0.99 19.09 19.28
N GLY A 578 1.20 19.59 20.49
CA GLY A 578 0.28 20.39 21.26
C GLY A 578 -0.07 21.72 20.57
N LYS A 579 -1.01 22.44 21.19
CA LYS A 579 -1.43 23.78 20.75
C LYS A 579 -0.22 24.72 20.71
N MET A 580 -0.03 25.42 19.59
CA MET A 580 1.04 26.41 19.39
C MET A 580 2.48 25.86 19.52
N GLU A 581 2.63 24.53 19.63
CA GLU A 581 3.92 23.86 19.76
C GLU A 581 4.64 23.78 18.40
N GLU A 582 5.97 23.72 18.47
CA GLU A 582 6.83 23.47 17.32
C GLU A 582 7.86 22.38 17.60
N ALA A 583 8.22 21.62 16.58
CA ALA A 583 9.29 20.64 16.63
C ALA A 583 10.08 20.63 15.31
N VAL A 584 11.28 20.04 15.33
CA VAL A 584 12.12 19.86 14.14
C VAL A 584 12.09 18.39 13.72
N VAL A 585 11.66 18.14 12.50
CA VAL A 585 11.73 16.85 11.82
C VAL A 585 13.00 16.78 10.98
N ARG A 586 13.67 15.63 11.00
CA ARG A 586 14.98 15.41 10.37
C ARG A 586 14.87 14.27 9.37
N PHE A 587 15.30 14.52 8.15
CA PHE A 587 15.44 13.50 7.12
C PHE A 587 16.91 13.36 6.75
N LYS A 588 17.45 12.14 6.80
CA LYS A 588 18.73 11.81 6.20
C LYS A 588 18.48 11.43 4.74
N VAL A 589 19.13 12.13 3.81
CA VAL A 589 19.01 11.91 2.37
C VAL A 589 20.36 11.44 1.84
N GLU A 590 20.44 10.17 1.43
CA GLU A 590 21.60 9.58 0.76
C GLU A 590 21.58 9.96 -0.72
N VAL A 591 22.59 10.71 -1.17
CA VAL A 591 22.57 11.40 -2.47
C VAL A 591 22.36 10.42 -3.63
N CYS A 592 23.21 9.40 -3.77
CA CYS A 592 23.09 8.46 -4.87
C CYS A 592 21.96 7.44 -4.67
N LYS A 593 21.49 7.21 -3.44
CA LYS A 593 20.41 6.24 -3.20
C LYS A 593 19.04 6.86 -3.41
N ASP A 594 18.78 7.96 -2.72
CA ASP A 594 17.45 8.54 -2.57
C ASP A 594 17.13 9.58 -3.66
N LEU A 595 18.14 10.27 -4.21
CA LEU A 595 17.95 11.25 -5.30
C LEU A 595 18.17 10.65 -6.70
N SER A 596 18.41 9.34 -6.79
CA SER A 596 18.57 8.65 -8.07
C SER A 596 17.24 8.43 -8.77
N VAL A 597 17.30 8.39 -10.10
CA VAL A 597 16.24 7.89 -10.98
C VAL A 597 16.74 6.60 -11.65
N VAL A 598 15.86 5.84 -12.28
CA VAL A 598 16.23 4.64 -13.04
C VAL A 598 16.26 4.97 -14.53
N ASP A 599 17.31 4.58 -15.25
CA ASP A 599 17.41 4.71 -16.70
C ASP A 599 16.64 3.62 -17.46
N GLU A 600 16.62 3.71 -18.79
CA GLU A 600 15.84 2.82 -19.66
C GLU A 600 16.25 1.34 -19.55
N ILE A 601 17.45 1.05 -19.05
CA ILE A 601 18.01 -0.30 -18.91
C ILE A 601 18.05 -0.78 -17.44
N GLY A 602 17.41 -0.06 -16.52
CA GLY A 602 17.29 -0.48 -15.11
C GLY A 602 18.41 0.00 -14.19
N LYS A 603 19.36 0.81 -14.67
CA LYS A 603 20.44 1.33 -13.83
C LYS A 603 20.00 2.58 -13.10
N LYS A 604 20.35 2.65 -11.81
CA LYS A 604 20.17 3.88 -11.03
C LYS A 604 21.16 4.95 -11.49
N LYS A 605 20.65 6.15 -11.74
CA LYS A 605 21.39 7.34 -12.18
C LYS A 605 21.10 8.52 -11.28
N ILE A 606 22.13 9.28 -10.90
CA ILE A 606 21.96 10.58 -10.25
C ILE A 606 21.89 11.67 -11.31
N GLY A 607 20.77 12.40 -11.35
CA GLY A 607 20.60 13.51 -12.29
C GLY A 607 21.40 14.74 -11.89
N LEU A 608 22.17 15.27 -12.82
CA LEU A 608 22.91 16.53 -12.65
C LEU A 608 21.97 17.71 -12.92
N GLY A 609 22.21 18.82 -12.23
CA GLY A 609 21.38 20.02 -12.30
C GLY A 609 20.44 20.18 -11.12
N LYS A 610 19.29 20.83 -11.35
CA LYS A 610 18.40 21.29 -10.29
C LYS A 610 17.39 20.21 -9.88
N HIS A 611 17.47 19.80 -8.62
CA HIS A 611 16.45 19.08 -7.88
C HIS A 611 15.63 20.06 -7.05
N LEU A 612 14.34 19.78 -6.88
CA LEU A 612 13.45 20.59 -6.04
C LEU A 612 12.95 19.72 -4.89
N LEU A 613 13.30 20.05 -3.66
CA LEU A 613 12.76 19.39 -2.47
C LEU A 613 11.46 20.06 -2.06
N HIS A 614 10.47 19.27 -1.65
CA HIS A 614 9.13 19.76 -1.29
C HIS A 614 8.64 19.18 0.03
N VAL A 615 8.05 20.02 0.87
CA VAL A 615 7.30 19.65 2.09
C VAL A 615 6.04 20.51 2.18
N GLY A 616 4.88 19.95 1.84
CA GLY A 616 3.68 20.75 1.64
C GLY A 616 3.92 21.84 0.59
N ASP A 617 3.70 23.11 0.95
CA ASP A 617 3.95 24.26 0.09
C ASP A 617 5.41 24.74 0.09
N LEU A 618 6.22 24.30 1.07
CA LEU A 618 7.63 24.64 1.15
C LEU A 618 8.39 24.00 -0.01
N LYS A 619 9.19 24.80 -0.72
CA LYS A 619 10.05 24.37 -1.82
C LYS A 619 11.48 24.83 -1.57
N HIS A 620 12.44 23.94 -1.76
CA HIS A 620 13.87 24.24 -1.64
C HIS A 620 14.64 23.70 -2.84
N SER A 621 15.47 24.56 -3.44
CA SER A 621 16.26 24.19 -4.62
C SER A 621 17.59 23.60 -4.20
N LEU A 622 17.92 22.41 -4.70
CA LEU A 622 19.19 21.74 -4.53
C LEU A 622 19.83 21.54 -5.91
N SER A 623 21.03 22.04 -6.13
CA SER A 623 21.79 21.74 -7.35
C SER A 623 22.78 20.61 -7.11
N ILE A 624 22.81 19.62 -7.99
CA ILE A 624 23.85 18.58 -8.01
C ILE A 624 24.76 18.85 -9.20
N ARG A 625 26.06 18.95 -8.96
CA ARG A 625 27.10 19.22 -9.98
C ARG A 625 28.30 18.32 -9.76
N ILE A 626 29.20 18.30 -10.74
CA ILE A 626 30.52 17.66 -10.68
C ILE A 626 31.55 18.70 -10.22
#